data_AF-A0A357IEC5-F1
#
_entry.id   AF-A0A357IEC5-F1
#
_cell.length_a   1.000
_cell.length_b   1.000
_cell.length_c   1.000
_cell.angle_alpha   90.00
_cell.angle_beta   90.00
_cell.angle_gamma   90.00
#
_symmetry.space_group_name_H-M   'P 1'
#
loop_
_entity.id
_entity.type
_entity.pdbx_description
1 polymer ?
#
loop_
_entity_poly.entity_id
_entity_poly.type
_entity_poly.pdbx_seq_one_letter_code
_entity_poly.pdbx_strand_id
1 'polypeptide(L)'
;MPQLSRFLPDDSADRVLFIASLFLQLLIASVVVMALWRQQWLVSFTGAIIFALTFTPAIIERQLEVQLPVEFTLVTCVFLYASYGLGEYGQFYHRYWWWDLFLHSFSALVMGLIGFLVVYVFYMTHKVRLQPIYIAAVSFGFAMTIGALWEIFEFSMDWLFGFNMQKSGLVDTMTDLIVDMIGGLVAAAIGYSYVKGGDSLIADRVVKNFMRKNPQLFRRRRRREDPR
;
A
#
# COMPACT_ATOMS: atom_id res chain seq x y z
N MET A 1 -11.09 30.47 1.39
CA MET A 1 -10.42 29.32 2.04
C MET A 1 -11.40 28.16 2.26
N PRO A 2 -11.69 27.29 1.27
CA PRO A 2 -12.57 26.13 1.45
C PRO A 2 -11.89 24.75 1.27
N GLN A 3 -10.55 24.66 1.25
CA GLN A 3 -9.87 23.40 0.88
C GLN A 3 -9.39 22.51 2.04
N LEU A 4 -9.32 23.01 3.28
CA LEU A 4 -8.78 22.22 4.40
C LEU A 4 -9.78 21.24 5.01
N SER A 5 -11.09 21.49 4.92
CA SER A 5 -12.11 20.60 5.49
C SER A 5 -12.27 19.28 4.76
N ARG A 6 -11.70 19.14 3.55
CA ARG A 6 -11.80 17.93 2.72
C ARG A 6 -10.89 16.79 3.17
N PHE A 7 -9.90 17.10 4.01
CA PHE A 7 -8.90 16.15 4.51
C PHE A 7 -9.07 15.84 5.99
N LEU A 8 -10.06 16.45 6.65
CA LEU A 8 -10.31 16.20 8.07
C LEU A 8 -11.18 14.94 8.23
N PRO A 9 -10.88 14.09 9.22
CA PRO A 9 -11.61 12.83 9.39
C PRO A 9 -13.04 13.06 9.89
N ASP A 10 -14.03 12.52 9.16
CA ASP A 10 -15.47 12.73 9.43
C ASP A 10 -15.98 11.96 10.66
N ASP A 11 -15.28 10.89 11.07
CA ASP A 11 -15.59 10.02 12.22
C ASP A 11 -14.51 10.11 13.31
N SER A 12 -14.90 9.91 14.56
CA SER A 12 -14.02 9.67 15.70
C SER A 12 -12.98 8.57 15.45
N ALA A 13 -13.37 7.48 14.78
CA ALA A 13 -12.46 6.40 14.41
C ALA A 13 -11.41 6.89 13.39
N ASP A 14 -11.85 7.59 12.33
CA ASP A 14 -10.93 8.11 11.32
C ASP A 14 -9.95 9.13 11.93
N ARG A 15 -10.38 9.91 12.94
CA ARG A 15 -9.49 10.81 13.70
C ARG A 15 -8.39 10.07 14.44
N VAL A 16 -8.71 8.95 15.09
CA VAL A 16 -7.71 8.12 15.78
C VAL A 16 -6.70 7.57 14.78
N LEU A 17 -7.14 7.03 13.64
CA LEU A 17 -6.26 6.48 12.60
C LEU A 17 -5.36 7.56 11.97
N PHE A 18 -5.90 8.76 11.76
CA PHE A 18 -5.13 9.90 11.28
C PHE A 18 -4.06 10.34 12.29
N ILE A 19 -4.41 10.49 13.57
CA ILE A 19 -3.46 10.84 14.63
C ILE A 19 -2.37 9.78 14.77
N ALA A 20 -2.73 8.49 14.68
CA ALA A 20 -1.77 7.40 14.70
C ALA A 20 -0.79 7.48 13.51
N SER A 21 -1.28 7.84 12.32
CA SER A 21 -0.44 8.04 11.14
C SER A 21 0.53 9.21 11.33
N LEU A 22 0.06 10.36 11.85
CA LEU A 22 0.91 11.51 12.17
C LEU A 22 1.97 11.14 13.21
N PHE A 23 1.60 10.37 14.23
CA PHE A 23 2.54 9.89 15.23
C PHE A 23 3.65 9.03 14.59
N LEU A 24 3.31 8.09 13.71
CA LEU A 24 4.30 7.28 12.98
C LEU A 24 5.20 8.13 12.08
N GLN A 25 4.65 9.15 11.40
CA GLN A 25 5.44 10.09 10.61
C GLN A 25 6.43 10.87 11.48
N LEU A 26 6.01 11.32 12.67
CA LEU A 26 6.90 11.97 13.63
C LEU A 26 7.99 11.02 14.12
N LEU A 27 7.68 9.75 14.35
CA LEU A 27 8.68 8.74 14.69
C LEU A 27 9.70 8.56 13.57
N ILE A 28 9.27 8.41 12.32
CA ILE A 28 10.16 8.32 11.15
C ILE A 28 11.05 9.57 11.07
N ALA A 29 10.46 10.77 11.16
CA ALA A 29 11.21 12.02 11.14
C ALA A 29 12.25 12.11 12.28
N SER A 30 11.90 11.64 13.48
CA SER A 30 12.82 11.59 14.61
C SER A 30 14.00 10.65 14.36
N VAL A 31 13.77 9.50 13.71
CA VAL A 31 14.83 8.57 13.31
C VAL A 31 15.76 9.22 12.29
N VAL A 32 15.23 9.96 11.30
CA VAL A 32 16.03 10.70 10.32
C VAL A 32 16.96 11.69 11.02
N VAL A 33 16.41 12.53 11.91
CA VAL A 33 17.19 13.53 12.65
C VAL A 33 18.25 12.86 13.52
N MET A 34 17.91 11.74 14.17
CA MET A 34 18.86 11.01 15.01
C MET A 34 19.98 10.35 14.19
N ALA A 35 19.65 9.76 13.04
CA ALA A 35 20.62 9.19 12.10
C ALA A 35 21.57 10.28 11.58
N LEU A 36 21.04 11.46 11.24
CA LEU A 36 21.84 12.61 10.81
C LEU A 36 22.79 13.08 11.92
N TRP A 37 22.29 13.22 13.16
CA TRP A 37 23.12 13.58 14.32
C TRP A 37 24.27 12.58 14.53
N ARG A 38 23.98 11.29 14.38
CA ARG A 38 24.98 10.21 14.51
C ARG A 38 25.87 10.04 13.28
N GLN A 39 25.75 10.92 12.28
CA GLN A 39 26.51 10.88 11.03
C GLN A 39 26.29 9.58 10.23
N GLN A 40 25.13 8.94 10.41
CA GLN A 40 24.71 7.78 9.61
C GLN A 40 24.07 8.27 8.31
N TRP A 41 24.90 8.77 7.39
CA TRP A 41 24.46 9.47 6.18
C TRP A 41 23.50 8.65 5.32
N LEU A 42 23.82 7.37 5.05
CA LEU A 42 22.98 6.50 4.23
C LEU A 42 21.60 6.29 4.88
N VAL A 43 21.57 5.97 6.17
CA VAL A 43 20.33 5.76 6.93
C VAL A 43 19.49 7.04 6.97
N SER A 44 20.11 8.20 7.15
CA SER A 44 19.42 9.49 7.11
C SER A 44 18.85 9.80 5.73
N PHE A 45 19.61 9.52 4.66
CA PHE A 45 19.16 9.75 3.28
C PHE A 45 17.96 8.87 2.92
N THR A 46 18.08 7.56 3.16
CA THR A 46 16.99 6.59 2.96
C THR A 46 15.75 6.98 3.77
N GLY A 47 15.96 7.40 5.02
CA GLY A 47 14.87 7.85 5.88
C GLY A 47 14.15 9.10 5.39
N ALA A 48 14.86 10.05 4.76
CA ALA A 48 14.24 11.23 4.17
C ALA A 48 13.34 10.86 2.98
N ILE A 49 13.78 9.92 2.14
CA ILE A 49 12.95 9.36 1.05
C ILE A 49 11.72 8.67 1.63
N ILE A 50 11.91 7.82 2.64
CA ILE A 50 10.82 7.07 3.29
C ILE A 50 9.82 8.00 3.95
N PHE A 51 10.28 9.05 4.63
CA PHE A 51 9.42 10.09 5.17
C PHE A 51 8.59 10.76 4.07
N ALA A 52 9.20 11.11 2.93
CA ALA A 52 8.47 11.66 1.78
C ALA A 52 7.43 10.67 1.23
N LEU A 53 7.76 9.38 1.17
CA LEU A 53 6.84 8.33 0.72
C LEU A 53 5.61 8.17 1.63
N THR A 54 5.67 8.56 2.91
CA THR A 54 4.47 8.54 3.78
C THR A 54 3.34 9.44 3.26
N PHE A 55 3.66 10.45 2.44
CA PHE A 55 2.68 11.36 1.85
C PHE A 55 2.09 10.84 0.53
N THR A 56 2.50 9.65 0.06
CA THR A 56 2.03 9.06 -1.21
C THR A 56 0.50 8.98 -1.30
N PRO A 57 -0.25 8.54 -0.27
CA PRO A 57 -1.71 8.54 -0.33
C PRO A 57 -2.30 9.94 -0.59
N ALA A 58 -1.79 10.97 0.09
CA ALA A 58 -2.26 12.34 -0.11
C ALA A 58 -1.90 12.89 -1.50
N ILE A 59 -0.74 12.50 -2.05
CA ILE A 59 -0.34 12.83 -3.42
C ILE A 59 -1.31 12.18 -4.42
N ILE A 60 -1.63 10.90 -4.23
CA ILE A 60 -2.59 10.16 -5.08
C ILE A 60 -3.97 10.80 -5.03
N GLU A 61 -4.49 11.14 -3.85
CA GLU A 61 -5.77 11.82 -3.69
C GLU A 61 -5.83 13.12 -4.51
N ARG A 62 -4.78 13.92 -4.42
CA ARG A 62 -4.68 15.19 -5.13
C ARG A 62 -4.55 15.01 -6.64
N GLN A 63 -3.73 14.06 -7.10
CA GLN A 63 -3.45 13.88 -8.53
C GLN A 63 -4.57 13.18 -9.28
N LEU A 64 -5.24 12.21 -8.64
CA LEU A 64 -6.33 11.44 -9.26
C LEU A 64 -7.72 12.00 -8.96
N GLU A 65 -7.81 13.09 -8.17
CA GLU A 65 -9.06 13.69 -7.70
C GLU A 65 -9.99 12.66 -6.99
N VAL A 66 -9.38 11.74 -6.26
CA VAL A 66 -10.05 10.71 -5.44
C VAL A 66 -9.84 10.98 -3.96
N GLN A 67 -10.69 10.40 -3.12
CA GLN A 67 -10.59 10.43 -1.67
C GLN A 67 -10.28 9.02 -1.16
N LEU A 68 -9.11 8.82 -0.57
CA LEU A 68 -8.73 7.53 -0.02
C LEU A 68 -9.29 7.39 1.42
N PRO A 69 -9.69 6.17 1.80
CA PRO A 69 -9.88 5.84 3.20
C PRO A 69 -8.60 6.09 4.01
N VAL A 70 -8.72 6.56 5.25
CA VAL A 70 -7.55 6.92 6.10
C VAL A 70 -6.68 5.70 6.43
N GLU A 71 -7.27 4.51 6.32
CA GLU A 71 -6.62 3.22 6.44
C GLU A 71 -5.44 3.08 5.47
N PHE A 72 -5.50 3.69 4.28
CA PHE A 72 -4.38 3.68 3.33
C PHE A 72 -3.18 4.43 3.89
N THR A 73 -3.40 5.62 4.44
CA THR A 73 -2.34 6.41 5.08
C THR A 73 -1.73 5.67 6.25
N LEU A 74 -2.57 5.07 7.11
CA LEU A 74 -2.09 4.33 8.26
C LEU A 74 -1.27 3.10 7.85
N VAL A 75 -1.78 2.28 6.93
CA VAL A 75 -1.08 1.07 6.46
C VAL A 75 0.26 1.43 5.81
N THR A 76 0.30 2.50 5.00
CA THR A 76 1.56 3.02 4.44
C THR A 76 2.53 3.43 5.55
N CYS A 77 2.09 4.21 6.54
CA CYS A 77 2.97 4.67 7.63
C CYS A 77 3.46 3.52 8.50
N VAL A 78 2.59 2.54 8.81
CA VAL A 78 2.95 1.34 9.58
C VAL A 78 4.00 0.53 8.84
N PHE A 79 3.78 0.25 7.56
CA PHE A 79 4.73 -0.51 6.75
C PHE A 79 6.09 0.20 6.67
N LEU A 80 6.09 1.50 6.34
CA LEU A 80 7.31 2.28 6.20
C LEU A 80 8.07 2.40 7.53
N TYR A 81 7.37 2.57 8.67
CA TYR A 81 8.03 2.57 9.97
C TYR A 81 8.57 1.19 10.35
N ALA A 82 7.85 0.11 10.02
CA ALA A 82 8.31 -1.26 10.29
C ALA A 82 9.54 -1.63 9.45
N SER A 83 9.57 -1.26 8.17
CA SER A 83 10.72 -1.49 7.29
C SER A 83 11.92 -0.61 7.65
N TYR A 84 11.73 0.70 7.81
CA TYR A 84 12.85 1.62 8.04
C TYR A 84 13.19 1.82 9.52
N GLY A 85 12.20 2.18 10.32
CA GLY A 85 12.42 2.53 11.73
C GLY A 85 12.83 1.32 12.55
N LEU A 86 12.11 0.20 12.39
CA LEU A 86 12.40 -1.04 13.11
C LEU A 86 13.40 -1.93 12.34
N GLY A 87 13.19 -2.13 11.04
CA GLY A 87 14.05 -2.96 10.19
C GLY A 87 15.46 -2.41 10.06
N GLU A 88 15.61 -1.31 9.34
CA GLU A 88 16.93 -0.73 9.04
C GLU A 88 17.58 -0.07 10.27
N TYR A 89 16.96 0.96 10.83
CA TYR A 89 17.55 1.69 11.97
C TYR A 89 17.59 0.83 13.25
N GLY A 90 16.49 0.11 13.54
CA GLY A 90 16.36 -0.76 14.70
C GLY A 90 17.05 -2.12 14.57
N GLN A 91 17.62 -2.43 13.39
CA GLN A 91 18.35 -3.67 13.09
C GLN A 91 17.49 -4.94 13.19
N PHE A 92 16.17 -4.85 12.99
CA PHE A 92 15.29 -6.02 13.07
C PHE A 92 15.56 -7.02 11.94
N TYR A 93 16.00 -6.57 10.77
CA TYR A 93 16.44 -7.45 9.67
C TYR A 93 17.56 -8.40 10.08
N HIS A 94 18.44 -7.97 10.99
CA HIS A 94 19.53 -8.81 11.51
C HIS A 94 19.14 -9.61 12.76
N ARG A 95 18.22 -9.07 13.57
CA ARG A 95 17.86 -9.64 14.87
C ARG A 95 16.80 -10.72 14.78
N TYR A 96 15.85 -10.60 13.85
CA TYR A 96 14.71 -11.50 13.72
C TYR A 96 14.67 -12.06 12.31
N TRP A 97 15.01 -13.33 12.16
CA TRP A 97 15.10 -14.02 10.86
C TRP A 97 13.80 -13.99 10.03
N TRP A 98 12.64 -13.82 10.68
CA TRP A 98 11.33 -13.80 10.03
C TRP A 98 10.85 -12.39 9.65
N TRP A 99 11.58 -11.35 10.03
CA TRP A 99 11.12 -9.96 9.89
C TRP A 99 10.89 -9.57 8.44
N ASP A 100 11.83 -9.95 7.57
CA ASP A 100 11.76 -9.64 6.14
C ASP A 100 10.59 -10.34 5.46
N LEU A 101 10.51 -11.66 5.67
CA LEU A 101 9.40 -12.51 5.21
C LEU A 101 8.03 -11.98 5.63
N PHE A 102 7.94 -11.44 6.85
CA PHE A 102 6.72 -10.82 7.35
C PHE A 102 6.38 -9.54 6.58
N LEU A 103 7.36 -8.67 6.32
CA LEU A 103 7.15 -7.43 5.56
C LEU A 103 6.77 -7.73 4.11
N HIS A 104 7.43 -8.70 3.46
CA HIS A 104 7.08 -9.20 2.13
C HIS A 104 5.64 -9.72 2.10
N SER A 105 5.32 -10.70 2.95
CA SER A 105 3.96 -11.26 3.07
C SER A 105 2.89 -10.18 3.26
N PHE A 106 3.14 -9.24 4.18
CA PHE A 106 2.21 -8.17 4.49
C PHE A 106 2.04 -7.20 3.32
N SER A 107 3.14 -6.78 2.71
CA SER A 107 3.13 -5.86 1.58
C SER A 107 2.45 -6.48 0.36
N ALA A 108 2.70 -7.75 0.05
CA ALA A 108 2.08 -8.46 -1.06
C ALA A 108 0.56 -8.59 -0.89
N LEU A 109 0.08 -8.89 0.32
CA LEU A 109 -1.35 -8.88 0.62
C LEU A 109 -1.96 -7.50 0.37
N VAL A 110 -1.34 -6.44 0.90
CA VAL A 110 -1.81 -5.06 0.74
C VAL A 110 -1.81 -4.65 -0.73
N MET A 111 -0.73 -4.89 -1.46
CA MET A 111 -0.61 -4.56 -2.88
C MET A 111 -1.62 -5.35 -3.71
N GLY A 112 -1.83 -6.63 -3.41
CA GLY A 112 -2.87 -7.43 -4.05
C GLY A 112 -4.27 -6.86 -3.82
N LEU A 113 -4.59 -6.41 -2.61
CA LEU A 113 -5.86 -5.77 -2.30
C LEU A 113 -6.02 -4.41 -3.00
N ILE A 114 -4.94 -3.63 -3.14
CA ILE A 114 -4.92 -2.40 -3.94
C ILE A 114 -5.20 -2.73 -5.41
N GLY A 115 -4.52 -3.74 -5.98
CA GLY A 115 -4.75 -4.20 -7.35
C GLY A 115 -6.20 -4.65 -7.57
N PHE A 116 -6.78 -5.37 -6.60
CA PHE A 116 -8.20 -5.70 -6.57
C PHE A 116 -9.08 -4.44 -6.60
N LEU A 117 -8.84 -3.45 -5.74
CA LEU A 117 -9.63 -2.22 -5.70
C LEU A 117 -9.59 -1.46 -7.01
N VAL A 118 -8.41 -1.34 -7.63
CA VAL A 118 -8.24 -0.69 -8.92
C VAL A 118 -9.12 -1.36 -9.97
N VAL A 119 -9.01 -2.68 -10.17
CA VAL A 119 -9.83 -3.38 -11.18
C VAL A 119 -11.32 -3.40 -10.81
N TYR A 120 -11.64 -3.47 -9.52
CA TYR A 120 -13.02 -3.47 -9.01
C TYR A 120 -13.75 -2.15 -9.32
N VAL A 121 -13.06 -1.01 -9.27
CA VAL A 121 -13.64 0.28 -9.69
C VAL A 121 -14.06 0.24 -11.17
N PHE A 122 -13.25 -0.34 -12.06
CA PHE A 122 -13.63 -0.48 -13.48
C PHE A 122 -14.78 -1.46 -13.68
N TYR A 123 -14.80 -2.54 -12.91
CA TYR A 123 -15.88 -3.53 -12.91
C TYR A 123 -17.23 -2.88 -12.48
N MET A 124 -17.25 -2.16 -11.36
CA MET A 124 -18.46 -1.53 -10.82
C MET A 124 -18.95 -0.34 -11.64
N THR A 125 -18.06 0.35 -12.33
CA THR A 125 -18.43 1.44 -13.25
C THR A 125 -18.88 0.93 -14.62
N HIS A 126 -18.97 -0.39 -14.81
CA HIS A 126 -19.31 -1.06 -16.07
C HIS A 126 -18.40 -0.66 -17.24
N LYS A 127 -17.19 -0.18 -16.97
CA LYS A 127 -16.18 0.12 -18.00
C LYS A 127 -15.59 -1.16 -18.58
N VAL A 128 -15.57 -2.23 -17.78
CA VAL A 128 -15.15 -3.58 -18.20
C VAL A 128 -16.18 -4.60 -17.74
N ARG A 129 -16.32 -5.71 -18.47
CA ARG A 129 -17.10 -6.87 -18.06
C ARG A 129 -16.16 -8.03 -17.84
N LEU A 130 -15.93 -8.39 -16.58
CA LEU A 130 -15.00 -9.43 -16.18
C LEU A 130 -15.70 -10.47 -15.32
N GLN A 131 -15.38 -11.74 -15.53
CA GLN A 131 -15.72 -12.80 -14.56
C GLN A 131 -14.87 -12.64 -13.30
N PRO A 132 -15.34 -13.07 -12.12
CA PRO A 132 -14.62 -12.92 -10.85
C PRO A 132 -13.18 -13.45 -10.88
N ILE A 133 -12.93 -14.52 -11.65
CA ILE A 133 -11.59 -15.11 -11.79
C ILE A 133 -10.57 -14.16 -12.42
N TYR A 134 -10.98 -13.32 -13.37
CA TYR A 134 -10.08 -12.37 -14.02
C TYR A 134 -9.74 -11.19 -13.09
N ILE A 135 -10.68 -10.78 -12.24
CA ILE A 135 -10.43 -9.77 -11.20
C ILE A 135 -9.42 -10.30 -10.18
N ALA A 136 -9.59 -11.56 -9.75
CA ALA A 136 -8.64 -12.25 -8.89
C ALA A 136 -7.25 -12.37 -9.53
N ALA A 137 -7.18 -12.72 -10.81
CA ALA A 137 -5.92 -12.82 -11.56
C ALA A 137 -5.19 -11.47 -11.64
N VAL A 138 -5.91 -10.36 -11.84
CA VAL A 138 -5.32 -9.01 -11.83
C VAL A 138 -4.80 -8.64 -10.44
N SER A 139 -5.56 -8.95 -9.39
CA SER A 139 -5.13 -8.73 -8.00
C SER A 139 -3.84 -9.50 -7.67
N PHE A 140 -3.79 -10.79 -8.01
CA PHE A 140 -2.59 -11.62 -7.84
C PHE A 140 -1.41 -11.08 -8.66
N GLY A 141 -1.63 -10.80 -9.94
CA GLY A 141 -0.60 -10.30 -10.85
C GLY A 141 -0.03 -8.96 -10.39
N PHE A 142 -0.86 -8.07 -9.84
CA PHE A 142 -0.42 -6.80 -9.27
C PHE A 142 0.52 -7.01 -8.08
N ALA A 143 0.16 -7.89 -7.13
CA ALA A 143 1.03 -8.22 -5.99
C ALA A 143 2.39 -8.76 -6.46
N MET A 144 2.39 -9.76 -7.35
CA MET A 144 3.62 -10.36 -7.89
C MET A 144 4.47 -9.36 -8.68
N THR A 145 3.84 -8.42 -9.39
CA THR A 145 4.57 -7.40 -10.14
C THR A 145 5.31 -6.47 -9.20
N ILE A 146 4.68 -6.02 -8.12
CA ILE A 146 5.33 -5.15 -7.13
C ILE A 146 6.44 -5.90 -6.37
N GLY A 147 6.20 -7.14 -5.94
CA GLY A 147 7.21 -7.97 -5.31
C GLY A 147 8.44 -8.19 -6.20
N ALA A 148 8.24 -8.58 -7.46
CA ALA A 148 9.34 -8.74 -8.41
C ALA A 148 10.09 -7.43 -8.69
N LEU A 149 9.40 -6.29 -8.74
CA LEU A 149 10.05 -4.98 -8.89
C LEU A 149 10.90 -4.62 -7.66
N TRP A 150 10.47 -5.02 -6.46
CA TRP A 150 11.24 -4.84 -5.24
C TRP A 150 12.53 -5.67 -5.28
N GLU A 151 12.45 -6.96 -5.61
CA GLU A 151 13.64 -7.83 -5.74
C GLU A 151 14.64 -7.31 -6.78
N ILE A 152 14.14 -6.80 -7.91
CA ILE A 152 14.99 -6.17 -8.92
C ILE A 152 15.66 -4.91 -8.36
N PHE A 153 14.95 -4.13 -7.55
CA PHE A 153 15.52 -2.97 -6.89
C PHE A 153 16.61 -3.38 -5.89
N GLU A 154 16.37 -4.38 -5.05
CA GLU A 154 17.38 -4.88 -4.09
C GLU A 154 18.65 -5.36 -4.80
N PHE A 155 18.49 -6.21 -5.81
CA PHE A 155 19.60 -6.66 -6.66
C PHE A 155 20.35 -5.48 -7.30
N SER A 156 19.62 -4.48 -7.81
CA SER A 156 20.22 -3.31 -8.43
C SER A 156 21.04 -2.50 -7.43
N MET A 157 20.57 -2.37 -6.19
CA MET A 157 21.29 -1.65 -5.14
C MET A 157 22.54 -2.40 -4.69
N ASP A 158 22.45 -3.72 -4.56
CA ASP A 158 23.59 -4.57 -4.22
C ASP A 158 24.64 -4.55 -5.33
N TRP A 159 24.22 -4.62 -6.60
CA TRP A 159 25.12 -4.60 -7.75
C TRP A 159 25.77 -3.23 -8.01
N LEU A 160 25.01 -2.14 -7.94
CA LEU A 160 25.51 -0.79 -8.27
C LEU A 160 26.29 -0.13 -7.12
N PHE A 161 25.85 -0.35 -5.88
CA PHE A 161 26.34 0.38 -4.72
C PHE A 161 27.05 -0.51 -3.69
N GLY A 162 27.08 -1.84 -3.91
CA GLY A 162 27.72 -2.78 -2.99
C GLY A 162 26.96 -2.90 -1.66
N PHE A 163 25.64 -2.70 -1.68
CA PHE A 163 24.79 -2.92 -0.52
C PHE A 163 24.58 -4.43 -0.27
N ASN A 164 23.80 -4.74 0.77
CA ASN A 164 23.44 -6.11 1.13
C ASN A 164 21.95 -6.16 1.48
N MET A 165 21.12 -5.84 0.49
CA MET A 165 19.68 -5.88 0.55
C MET A 165 19.18 -7.32 0.44
N GLN A 166 19.65 -8.10 -0.54
CA GLN A 166 19.24 -9.49 -0.76
C GLN A 166 19.85 -10.50 0.25
N LYS A 167 20.30 -10.05 1.42
CA LYS A 167 20.94 -10.80 2.53
C LYS A 167 21.65 -12.12 2.14
N SER A 168 20.88 -13.21 2.08
CA SER A 168 21.35 -14.58 1.84
C SER A 168 21.51 -14.93 0.35
N GLY A 169 21.43 -13.93 -0.52
CA GLY A 169 21.52 -13.99 -1.97
C GLY A 169 20.27 -14.61 -2.59
N LEU A 170 20.47 -15.61 -3.43
CA LEU A 170 19.38 -16.26 -4.17
C LEU A 170 18.27 -16.80 -3.26
N VAL A 171 18.63 -17.34 -2.08
CA VAL A 171 17.66 -17.95 -1.16
C VAL A 171 16.70 -16.91 -0.59
N ASP A 172 17.20 -15.69 -0.34
CA ASP A 172 16.43 -14.54 0.14
C ASP A 172 15.32 -14.21 -0.86
N THR A 173 15.74 -13.76 -2.04
CA THR A 173 14.85 -13.37 -3.13
C THR A 173 13.84 -14.44 -3.49
N MET A 174 14.25 -15.71 -3.57
CA MET A 174 13.31 -16.78 -3.90
C MET A 174 12.30 -16.99 -2.78
N THR A 175 12.69 -16.85 -1.51
CA THR A 175 11.77 -17.01 -0.40
C THR A 175 10.82 -15.81 -0.30
N ASP A 176 11.31 -14.60 -0.54
CA ASP A 176 10.50 -13.38 -0.60
C ASP A 176 9.45 -13.43 -1.71
N LEU A 177 9.82 -13.84 -2.92
CA LEU A 177 8.86 -14.05 -4.01
C LEU A 177 7.84 -15.16 -3.71
N ILE A 178 8.21 -16.20 -2.94
CA ILE A 178 7.28 -17.25 -2.54
C ILE A 178 6.26 -16.71 -1.54
N VAL A 179 6.69 -15.95 -0.53
CA VAL A 179 5.75 -15.37 0.43
C VAL A 179 4.90 -14.26 -0.20
N ASP A 180 5.43 -13.52 -1.17
CA ASP A 180 4.68 -12.58 -1.99
C ASP A 180 3.60 -13.28 -2.81
N MET A 181 3.92 -14.43 -3.41
CA MET A 181 2.95 -15.26 -4.11
C MET A 181 1.82 -15.71 -3.17
N ILE A 182 2.15 -16.15 -1.96
CA ILE A 182 1.14 -16.55 -0.97
C ILE A 182 0.25 -15.37 -0.59
N GLY A 183 0.85 -14.22 -0.25
CA GLY A 183 0.11 -12.99 0.08
C GLY A 183 -0.79 -12.52 -1.06
N GLY A 184 -0.28 -12.55 -2.29
CA GLY A 184 -1.04 -12.23 -3.50
C GLY A 184 -2.19 -13.20 -3.76
N LEU A 185 -2.00 -14.50 -3.54
CA LEU A 185 -3.08 -15.51 -3.67
C LEU A 185 -4.18 -15.29 -2.64
N VAL A 186 -3.82 -14.93 -1.40
CA VAL A 186 -4.80 -14.57 -0.36
C VAL A 186 -5.59 -13.33 -0.78
N ALA A 187 -4.92 -12.28 -1.28
CA ALA A 187 -5.59 -11.09 -1.79
C ALA A 187 -6.55 -11.42 -2.95
N ALA A 188 -6.11 -12.25 -3.89
CA ALA A 188 -6.91 -12.70 -5.02
C ALA A 188 -8.13 -13.52 -4.59
N ALA A 189 -7.98 -14.40 -3.59
CA ALA A 189 -9.08 -15.18 -3.02
C ALA A 189 -10.12 -14.29 -2.32
N ILE A 190 -9.67 -13.25 -1.61
CA ILE A 190 -10.54 -12.23 -1.02
C ILE A 190 -11.32 -11.50 -2.12
N GLY A 191 -10.62 -11.01 -3.16
CA GLY A 191 -11.24 -10.32 -4.29
C GLY A 191 -12.24 -11.18 -5.06
N TYR A 192 -11.90 -12.45 -5.33
CA TYR A 192 -12.80 -13.42 -5.96
C TYR A 192 -14.08 -13.62 -5.15
N SER A 193 -13.92 -13.90 -3.85
CA SER A 193 -15.03 -14.16 -2.93
C SER A 193 -15.94 -12.93 -2.80
N TYR A 194 -15.35 -11.73 -2.73
CA TYR A 194 -16.10 -10.49 -2.66
C TYR A 194 -16.96 -10.24 -3.91
N VAL A 195 -16.42 -10.45 -5.10
CA VAL A 195 -17.19 -10.26 -6.35
C VAL A 195 -18.26 -11.34 -6.52
N LYS A 196 -17.99 -12.57 -6.11
CA LYS A 196 -18.92 -13.71 -6.28
C LYS A 196 -20.06 -13.71 -5.25
N GLY A 197 -19.75 -13.40 -3.99
CA GLY A 197 -20.66 -13.59 -2.85
C GLY A 197 -21.00 -12.32 -2.07
N GLY A 198 -20.35 -11.18 -2.34
CA GLY A 198 -20.61 -9.90 -1.69
C GLY A 198 -19.99 -9.72 -0.30
N ASP A 199 -19.57 -10.79 0.37
CA ASP A 199 -19.05 -10.73 1.75
C ASP A 199 -17.58 -11.16 1.87
N SER A 200 -16.72 -10.17 2.08
CA SER A 200 -15.46 -10.38 2.79
C SER A 200 -15.28 -9.22 3.77
N LEU A 201 -15.17 -9.50 5.07
CA LEU A 201 -15.22 -8.47 6.14
C LEU A 201 -14.21 -7.33 5.92
N ILE A 202 -13.02 -7.66 5.38
CA ILE A 202 -11.95 -6.70 5.13
C ILE A 202 -12.23 -5.87 3.87
N ALA A 203 -12.48 -6.53 2.73
CA ALA A 203 -12.68 -5.80 1.48
C ALA A 203 -13.98 -4.99 1.51
N ASP A 204 -15.03 -5.49 2.19
CA ASP A 204 -16.31 -4.81 2.28
C ASP A 204 -16.20 -3.44 2.96
N ARG A 205 -15.51 -3.36 4.09
CA ARG A 205 -15.29 -2.07 4.79
C ARG A 205 -14.50 -1.10 3.91
N VAL A 206 -13.38 -1.56 3.33
CA VAL A 206 -12.49 -0.70 2.52
C VAL A 206 -13.20 -0.23 1.25
N VAL A 207 -13.87 -1.14 0.53
CA VAL A 207 -14.64 -0.84 -0.68
C VAL A 207 -15.78 0.12 -0.36
N LYS A 208 -16.61 -0.15 0.67
CA LYS A 208 -17.72 0.73 1.05
C LYS A 208 -17.25 2.11 1.45
N ASN A 209 -16.18 2.21 2.25
CA ASN A 209 -15.59 3.50 2.63
C ASN A 209 -15.08 4.26 1.40
N PHE A 210 -14.37 3.59 0.48
CA PHE A 210 -13.89 4.19 -0.76
C PHE A 210 -15.05 4.67 -1.65
N MET A 211 -16.09 3.85 -1.84
CA MET A 211 -17.27 4.20 -2.62
C MET A 211 -18.04 5.39 -2.01
N ARG A 212 -18.21 5.40 -0.69
CA ARG A 212 -18.87 6.48 0.06
C ARG A 212 -18.16 7.82 -0.10
N LYS A 213 -16.82 7.82 -0.06
CA LYS A 213 -16.00 9.03 -0.24
C LYS A 213 -15.92 9.49 -1.71
N ASN A 214 -16.20 8.61 -2.67
CA ASN A 214 -16.08 8.90 -4.10
C ASN A 214 -17.37 8.65 -4.91
N PRO A 215 -18.54 9.20 -4.52
CA PRO A 215 -19.80 8.93 -5.21
C PRO A 215 -19.78 9.36 -6.68
N GLN A 216 -18.97 10.37 -7.03
CA GLN A 216 -18.79 10.85 -8.41
C GLN A 216 -18.24 9.80 -9.37
N LEU A 217 -17.44 8.84 -8.88
CA LEU A 217 -16.87 7.78 -9.72
C LEU A 217 -17.94 6.75 -10.13
N PHE A 218 -18.95 6.54 -9.29
CA PHE A 218 -19.98 5.51 -9.46
C PHE A 218 -21.32 6.06 -9.95
N ARG A 219 -21.50 7.37 -9.99
CA ARG A 219 -22.73 8.01 -10.48
C ARG A 219 -22.82 7.85 -11.99
N ARG A 220 -23.79 7.06 -12.47
CA ARG A 220 -24.13 6.99 -13.91
C ARG A 220 -24.33 8.42 -14.43
N ARG A 221 -23.55 8.84 -15.44
CA ARG A 221 -23.98 9.94 -16.31
C ARG A 221 -25.34 9.49 -16.85
N ARG A 222 -26.44 10.08 -16.36
CA ARG A 222 -27.71 10.04 -17.11
C ARG A 222 -27.33 10.57 -18.48
N ARG A 223 -27.37 9.71 -19.51
CA ARG A 223 -27.45 10.18 -20.89
C ARG A 223 -28.56 11.23 -20.86
N ARG A 224 -28.24 12.45 -21.31
CA ARG A 224 -29.30 13.35 -21.76
C ARG A 224 -30.05 12.53 -22.81
N GLU A 225 -31.24 12.07 -22.47
CA GLU A 225 -32.25 11.78 -23.48
C GLU A 225 -32.44 13.11 -24.18
N ASP A 226 -31.94 13.20 -25.41
CA ASP A 226 -32.17 14.33 -26.28
C ASP A 226 -33.66 14.27 -26.63
N PRO A 227 -34.49 15.23 -26.20
CA PRO A 227 -35.85 15.32 -26.69
C PRO A 227 -35.78 16.08 -28.02
N ARG A 228 -35.71 15.35 -29.14
CA ARG A 228 -36.40 15.62 -30.42
C ARG A 228 -35.95 14.66 -31.51
#